data_AF-K9VI36-F1
#
_entry.id   AF-K9VI36-F1
#
_cell.length_a   1.000
_cell.length_b   1.000
_cell.length_c   1.000
_cell.angle_alpha   90.00
_cell.angle_beta   90.00
_cell.angle_gamma   90.00
#
_symmetry.space_group_name_H-M   'P 1'
#
loop_
_entity.id
_entity.type
_entity.pdbx_description
1 polymer ?
#
loop_
_entity_poly.entity_id
_entity_poly.type
_entity_poly.pdbx_seq_one_letter_code
_entity_poly.pdbx_strand_id
1 'polypeptide(L)' 'MTDTSKRGFASMDEDKQREIASQGGKAAHEQGTAHEFTSEEAKEAGRKGGETVSQDREHMSEIGREGGKSSRKKGNK' A
#
# COMPACT_ATOMS: atom_id res chain seq x y z
N MET A 1 -38.93 -0.20 17.81
CA MET A 1 -37.89 0.62 17.15
C MET A 1 -36.60 -0.18 17.22
N THR A 2 -36.07 -0.62 16.09
CA THR A 2 -34.83 -1.42 16.08
C THR A 2 -33.66 -0.48 16.26
N ASP A 3 -33.04 -0.53 17.45
CA ASP A 3 -31.76 0.10 17.75
C ASP A 3 -30.72 -0.49 16.79
N THR A 4 -30.35 0.27 15.76
CA THR A 4 -29.23 -0.08 14.89
C THR A 4 -27.95 0.17 15.68
N SER A 5 -27.66 -0.71 16.65
CA SER A 5 -26.43 -0.64 17.43
C SER A 5 -25.25 -0.57 16.48
N LYS A 6 -24.31 0.36 16.72
CA LYS A 6 -23.07 0.61 15.96
C LYS A 6 -22.21 -0.65 15.77
N ARG A 7 -22.65 -1.56 14.89
CA ARG A 7 -22.06 -2.87 14.65
C ARG A 7 -21.68 -2.97 13.18
N GLY A 8 -20.52 -3.55 12.94
CA GLY A 8 -20.01 -3.80 11.60
C GLY A 8 -18.64 -3.16 11.36
N PHE A 9 -18.05 -3.51 10.23
CA PHE A 9 -16.67 -3.15 9.88
C PHE A 9 -16.44 -1.64 9.83
N ALA A 10 -17.44 -0.88 9.37
CA ALA A 10 -17.40 0.57 9.27
C ALA A 10 -17.57 1.29 10.63
N SER A 11 -17.99 0.58 11.67
CA SER A 11 -18.17 1.13 13.02
C SER A 11 -16.98 0.85 13.96
N MET A 12 -15.95 0.14 13.47
CA MET A 12 -14.73 -0.15 14.23
C MET A 12 -13.74 1.02 14.19
N ASP A 13 -12.81 1.05 15.14
CA ASP A 13 -11.65 1.94 15.11
C ASP A 13 -10.82 1.73 13.83
N GLU A 14 -10.27 2.81 13.28
CA GLU A 14 -9.54 2.80 11.99
C GLU A 14 -8.34 1.86 12.00
N ASP A 15 -7.58 1.82 13.08
CA ASP A 15 -6.41 0.93 13.20
C ASP A 15 -6.84 -0.54 13.13
N LYS A 16 -7.92 -0.88 13.83
CA LYS A 16 -8.48 -2.23 13.83
C LYS A 16 -9.07 -2.59 12.48
N GLN A 17 -9.76 -1.66 11.84
CA GLN A 17 -10.30 -1.84 10.49
C GLN A 17 -9.18 -2.11 9.48
N ARG A 18 -8.09 -1.34 9.55
CA ARG A 18 -6.93 -1.48 8.69
C ARG A 18 -6.20 -2.80 8.92
N GLU A 19 -6.06 -3.22 10.16
CA GLU A 19 -5.47 -4.51 10.51
C GLU A 19 -6.28 -5.66 9.91
N ILE A 20 -7.61 -5.67 10.11
CA ILE A 20 -8.46 -6.74 9.61
C ILE A 20 -8.50 -6.72 8.06
N ALA A 21 -8.53 -5.54 7.43
CA ALA A 21 -8.44 -5.42 5.98
C ALA A 21 -7.10 -5.96 5.45
N SER A 22 -5.99 -5.67 6.14
CA SER A 22 -4.67 -6.20 5.80
C SER A 22 -4.60 -7.72 5.93
N GLN A 23 -5.16 -8.27 7.01
CA GLN A 23 -5.22 -9.72 7.23
C GLN A 23 -6.08 -10.42 6.16
N GLY A 24 -7.23 -9.85 5.81
CA GLY A 24 -8.11 -10.38 4.75
C GLY A 24 -7.43 -10.42 3.38
N GLY A 25 -6.69 -9.36 3.01
CA GLY A 25 -5.93 -9.33 1.77
C GLY A 25 -4.80 -10.37 1.72
N LYS A 26 -4.07 -10.55 2.83
CA LYS A 26 -3.02 -11.58 2.94
C LYS A 26 -3.61 -12.98 2.84
N ALA A 27 -4.66 -13.26 3.60
CA ALA A 27 -5.35 -14.55 3.58
C ALA A 27 -5.90 -14.88 2.19
N ALA A 28 -6.46 -13.91 1.46
CA ALA A 28 -6.96 -14.12 0.11
C ALA A 28 -5.84 -14.51 -0.88
N HIS A 29 -4.67 -13.87 -0.76
CA HIS A 29 -3.48 -14.26 -1.53
C HIS A 29 -2.95 -15.63 -1.13
N GLU A 30 -2.83 -15.92 0.17
CA GLU A 30 -2.37 -17.22 0.66
C GLU A 30 -3.31 -18.37 0.25
N GLN A 31 -4.61 -18.11 0.17
CA GLN A 31 -5.63 -19.10 -0.23
C GLN A 31 -5.80 -19.20 -1.76
N GLY A 32 -5.09 -18.40 -2.55
CA GLY A 32 -5.23 -18.39 -4.02
C GLY A 32 -6.60 -17.94 -4.52
N THR A 33 -7.38 -17.24 -3.66
CA THR A 33 -8.69 -16.67 -4.02
C THR A 33 -8.55 -15.24 -4.55
N ALA A 34 -7.44 -14.58 -4.23
CA ALA A 34 -7.08 -13.30 -4.82
C ALA A 34 -6.59 -13.48 -6.26
N HIS A 35 -6.74 -12.42 -7.06
CA HIS A 35 -6.09 -12.33 -8.37
C HIS A 35 -4.57 -12.39 -8.19
N GLU A 36 -3.94 -13.42 -8.76
CA GLU A 36 -2.49 -13.47 -8.85
C GLU A 36 -2.05 -12.52 -9.95
N PHE A 37 -1.43 -11.41 -9.55
CA PHE A 37 -0.82 -10.51 -10.51
C PHE A 37 0.35 -11.21 -11.18
N THR A 38 0.29 -11.30 -12.49
CA THR A 38 1.46 -11.68 -13.28
C THR A 38 2.55 -10.63 -13.10
N SER A 39 3.81 -11.01 -13.30
CA SER A 39 4.94 -10.07 -13.27
C SER A 39 4.75 -8.90 -14.24
N GLU A 40 4.06 -9.12 -15.36
CA GLU A 40 3.74 -8.07 -16.32
C GLU A 40 2.69 -7.09 -15.79
N GLU A 41 1.60 -7.59 -15.19
CA GLU A 41 0.58 -6.74 -14.56
C GLU A 41 1.14 -5.94 -13.38
N ALA A 42 1.96 -6.56 -12.54
CA ALA A 42 2.63 -5.87 -11.43
C ALA A 42 3.53 -4.73 -11.95
N LYS A 43 4.23 -4.96 -13.06
CA LYS A 43 5.07 -3.96 -13.71
C LYS A 43 4.25 -2.83 -14.34
N GLU A 44 3.13 -3.16 -14.99
CA GLU A 44 2.23 -2.16 -15.57
C GLU A 44 1.57 -1.29 -14.49
N ALA A 45 1.08 -1.91 -13.41
CA ALA A 45 0.52 -1.21 -12.27
C ALA A 45 1.56 -0.30 -11.61
N GLY A 46 2.79 -0.80 -11.42
CA GLY A 46 3.90 -0.02 -10.89
C GLY A 46 4.26 1.16 -11.81
N ARG A 47 4.29 0.95 -13.13
CA ARG A 47 4.52 2.02 -14.12
C ARG A 47 3.44 3.09 -14.02
N LYS A 48 2.16 2.71 -14.04
CA LYS A 48 1.02 3.65 -13.97
C LYS A 48 1.01 4.44 -12.66
N GLY A 49 1.31 3.78 -11.55
CA GLY A 49 1.46 4.44 -10.26
C GLY A 49 2.61 5.44 -10.26
N GLY A 50 3.77 5.04 -10.79
CA GLY A 50 4.93 5.91 -10.96
C GLY A 50 4.66 7.11 -11.88
N GLU A 51 3.92 6.91 -12.99
CA GLU A 51 3.51 7.98 -13.90
C GLU A 51 2.60 9.00 -13.20
N THR A 52 1.75 8.56 -12.29
CA THR A 52 0.87 9.45 -11.52
C THR A 52 1.68 10.25 -10.49
N VAL A 53 2.52 9.57 -9.71
CA VAL A 53 3.30 10.19 -8.63
C VAL A 53 4.41 11.10 -9.18
N SER A 54 4.99 10.77 -10.34
CA SER A 54 6.08 11.55 -10.94
C SER A 54 5.66 12.92 -11.48
N GLN A 55 4.35 13.19 -11.58
CA GLN A 55 3.84 14.52 -11.92
C GLN A 55 4.13 15.54 -10.80
N ASP A 56 4.24 15.08 -9.55
CA ASP A 56 4.60 15.93 -8.42
C ASP A 56 6.12 16.05 -8.29
N ARG A 57 6.65 17.15 -8.84
CA ARG A 57 8.08 17.43 -8.85
C ARG A 57 8.66 17.66 -7.45
N GLU A 58 7.89 18.22 -6.51
CA GLU A 58 8.37 18.46 -5.15
C GLU A 58 8.52 17.13 -4.40
N HIS A 59 7.49 16.30 -4.49
CA HIS A 59 7.49 14.94 -3.93
C HIS A 59 8.62 14.08 -4.51
N MET A 60 8.84 14.11 -5.82
CA MET A 60 9.94 13.38 -6.46
C MET A 60 11.32 13.87 -6.00
N SER A 61 11.46 15.18 -5.77
CA SER A 61 12.70 15.77 -5.24
C SER A 61 12.98 15.32 -3.80
N GLU A 62 11.94 15.21 -2.97
CA GLU A 62 12.04 14.71 -1.61
C GLU A 62 12.46 13.23 -1.57
N ILE A 63 11.78 12.38 -2.34
CA ILE A 63 12.13 10.96 -2.51
C ILE A 63 13.60 10.81 -2.97
N GLY A 64 14.01 11.58 -3.98
CA GLY A 64 15.39 11.55 -4.49
C GLY A 64 16.43 11.96 -3.44
N ARG A 65 16.13 12.99 -2.62
CA ARG A 65 16.99 13.41 -1.52
C ARG A 65 17.09 12.34 -0.44
N GLU A 66 16.00 11.70 -0.08
CA GLU A 66 15.98 10.63 0.92
C GLU A 66 16.74 9.39 0.43
N GLY A 67 16.51 8.97 -0.82
CA GLY A 67 17.24 7.87 -1.45
C GLY A 67 18.75 8.12 -1.52
N GLY A 68 19.16 9.36 -1.83
CA GLY A 68 20.56 9.77 -1.84
C GLY A 68 21.23 9.78 -0.46
N LYS A 69 20.49 10.09 0.62
CA LYS A 69 20.99 9.99 2.00
C LYS A 69 21.19 8.53 2.41
N SER A 70 20.24 7.66 2.05
CA SER A 70 20.28 6.23 2.36
C SER A 70 21.39 5.48 1.62
N SER A 71 21.69 5.84 0.37
CA SER A 71 22.78 5.23 -0.40
C SER A 71 24.16 5.64 0.12
N ARG A 72 24.35 6.90 0.52
CA ARG A 72 25.61 7.39 1.11
C ARG A 72 25.98 6.71 2.42
N LYS A 73 24.99 6.35 3.25
CA LYS A 73 25.23 5.65 4.51
C LYS A 73 25.70 4.19 4.31
N LYS A 74 25.46 3.61 3.12
CA LYS A 74 25.80 2.22 2.78
C LYS A 74 27.16 2.05 2.09
N GLY A 75 27.83 3.15 1.73
CA GLY A 75 29.14 3.16 1.05
C GLY A 75 30.36 3.12 1.97
N ASN A 76 30.18 3.20 3.29
CA ASN A 76 31.23 2.93 4.26
C ASN A 76 31.06 1.51 4.80
N LYS A 77 31.60 0.52 4.07
CA LYS A 77 31.90 -0.80 4.61
C LYS A 77 33.20 -1.31 4.01
#